data_AF-A0A194Q2Y3-F1
#
_entry.id   AF-A0A194Q2Y3-F1
#
_cell.length_a   1.000
_cell.length_b   1.000
_cell.length_c   1.000
_cell.angle_alpha   90.00
_cell.angle_beta   90.00
_cell.angle_gamma   90.00
#
_symmetry.space_group_name_H-M   'P 1'
#
loop_
_entity.id
_entity.type
_entity.pdbx_description
1 polymer ?
#
loop_
_entity_poly.entity_id
_entity_poly.type
_entity_poly.pdbx_seq_one_letter_code
_entity_poly.pdbx_strand_id
1 'polypeptide(L)'
;MHLTGASSGAVSPDTSSTLLHETYTKMTSDILAERTLGDFLSEHPGELVRTGSPHFVCTVLPPHWRSNKTLPVAYKVVALGDVGDGTLVTVRAGNDENCCAELRNSSAVMKNQVAKFNDLRFVGRSGRGEC
;
A
#
# COMPACT_ATOMS: atom_id res chain seq x y z
N MET A 1 56.95 26.71 17.33
CA MET A 1 56.15 27.67 18.12
C MET A 1 54.88 27.97 17.34
N HIS A 2 53.76 28.04 18.07
CA HIS A 2 52.38 28.16 17.60
C HIS A 2 52.01 29.46 16.86
N LEU A 3 50.79 29.43 16.27
CA LEU A 3 49.74 30.46 16.08
C LEU A 3 49.58 31.00 14.64
N THR A 4 48.41 31.22 13.99
CA THR A 4 46.96 30.88 14.12
C THR A 4 46.22 31.54 12.91
N GLY A 5 45.05 31.01 12.51
CA GLY A 5 43.92 31.75 11.88
C GLY A 5 43.55 31.31 10.46
N ALA A 6 42.29 31.18 10.02
CA ALA A 6 40.96 31.24 10.63
C ALA A 6 39.92 30.62 9.64
N SER A 7 38.84 30.03 10.18
CA SER A 7 37.47 29.85 9.64
C SER A 7 37.25 29.68 8.11
N SER A 8 36.54 28.65 7.67
CA SER A 8 35.06 28.67 7.68
C SER A 8 34.46 27.28 7.71
N GLY A 9 33.83 26.92 8.84
CA GLY A 9 32.89 25.80 8.89
C GLY A 9 31.55 26.26 8.32
N ALA A 10 31.14 25.65 7.21
CA ALA A 10 29.79 25.81 6.69
C ALA A 10 28.81 25.14 7.66
N VAL A 11 28.01 25.94 8.36
CA VAL A 11 26.86 25.48 9.13
C VAL A 11 25.79 25.03 8.15
N SER A 12 25.48 23.73 8.15
CA SER A 12 24.39 23.14 7.37
C SER A 12 23.04 23.65 7.90
N PRO A 13 22.05 23.93 7.02
CA PRO A 13 20.81 24.57 7.44
C PRO A 13 19.92 23.60 8.23
N ASP A 14 19.70 23.97 9.49
CA ASP A 14 18.53 23.75 10.35
C ASP A 14 17.64 22.52 10.10
N THR A 15 18.08 21.38 10.65
CA THR A 15 17.35 20.09 10.72
C THR A 15 15.92 20.24 11.27
N SER A 16 15.66 21.24 12.11
CA SER A 16 14.35 21.45 12.74
C SER A 16 13.30 22.01 11.77
N SER A 17 13.71 22.89 10.84
CA SER A 17 12.77 23.48 9.87
C SER A 17 12.33 22.47 8.82
N THR A 18 13.24 21.59 8.40
CA THR A 18 12.98 20.49 7.47
C THR A 18 11.98 19.50 8.07
N LEU A 19 12.15 19.14 9.35
CA LEU A 19 11.26 18.20 10.04
C LEU A 19 9.83 18.73 10.15
N LEU A 20 9.66 20.02 10.44
CA LEU A 20 8.35 20.66 10.50
C LEU A 20 7.69 20.73 9.12
N HIS A 21 8.47 21.00 8.07
CA HIS A 21 7.96 21.00 6.69
C HIS A 21 7.54 19.61 6.23
N GLU A 22 8.32 18.58 6.54
CA GLU A 22 7.96 17.18 6.29
C GLU A 22 6.70 16.78 7.08
N THR A 23 6.61 17.17 8.34
CA THR A 23 5.44 16.87 9.18
C THR A 23 4.19 17.54 8.61
N TYR A 24 4.27 18.80 8.21
CA TYR A 24 3.15 19.53 7.63
C TYR A 24 2.71 18.92 6.30
N THR A 25 3.67 18.61 5.42
CA THR A 25 3.41 17.97 4.13
C THR A 25 2.72 16.62 4.33
N LYS A 26 3.21 15.82 5.29
CA LYS A 26 2.62 14.53 5.66
C LYS A 26 1.20 14.68 6.22
N MET A 27 0.97 15.63 7.12
CA MET A 27 -0.37 15.88 7.64
C MET A 27 -1.33 16.31 6.52
N THR A 28 -0.88 17.15 5.57
CA THR A 28 -1.71 17.53 4.43
C THR A 28 -2.01 16.36 3.50
N SER A 29 -1.04 15.46 3.23
CA SER A 29 -1.28 14.28 2.42
C SER A 29 -2.23 13.29 3.09
N ASP A 30 -2.14 13.14 4.41
CA ASP A 30 -3.04 12.25 5.17
C ASP A 30 -4.49 12.77 5.13
N ILE A 31 -4.70 14.08 5.28
CA ILE A 31 -6.03 14.69 5.17
C ILE A 31 -6.62 14.53 3.76
N LEU A 32 -5.79 14.70 2.72
CA LEU A 32 -6.22 14.51 1.34
C LEU A 32 -6.53 13.03 1.03
N ALA A 33 -5.71 12.10 1.54
CA ALA A 33 -5.95 10.67 1.38
C ALA A 33 -7.27 10.23 2.04
N GLU A 34 -7.59 10.73 3.23
CA GLU A 34 -8.86 10.44 3.92
C GLU A 34 -10.07 10.98 3.15
N ARG A 35 -9.95 12.15 2.51
CA ARG A 35 -11.01 12.70 1.64
C ARG A 35 -11.21 11.86 0.38
N THR A 36 -10.13 11.56 -0.34
CA THR A 36 -10.15 10.71 -1.54
C THR A 36 -10.67 9.30 -1.24
N LEU A 37 -10.35 8.77 -0.06
CA LEU A 37 -10.89 7.50 0.43
C LEU A 37 -12.41 7.56 0.60
N GLY A 38 -12.94 8.65 1.15
CA GLY A 38 -14.37 8.89 1.24
C GLY A 38 -15.06 8.80 -0.12
N ASP A 39 -14.48 9.44 -1.14
CA ASP A 39 -15.01 9.41 -2.50
C ASP A 39 -14.98 7.99 -3.10
N PHE A 40 -13.86 7.29 -3.02
CA PHE A 40 -13.72 5.92 -3.55
C PHE A 40 -14.66 4.91 -2.88
N LEU A 41 -14.81 4.99 -1.56
CA LEU A 41 -15.71 4.12 -0.80
C LEU A 41 -17.19 4.44 -1.09
N SER A 42 -17.51 5.70 -1.41
CA SER A 42 -18.87 6.10 -1.77
C SER A 42 -19.27 5.64 -3.17
N GLU A 43 -18.33 5.65 -4.13
CA GLU A 43 -18.59 5.16 -5.49
C GLU A 43 -18.72 3.64 -5.56
N HIS A 44 -18.04 2.91 -4.65
CA HIS A 44 -18.02 1.44 -4.63
C HIS A 44 -18.33 0.89 -3.22
N PRO A 45 -19.57 1.08 -2.72
CA PRO A 45 -19.92 0.74 -1.35
C PRO A 45 -19.77 -0.76 -1.10
N GLY A 46 -18.89 -1.13 -0.18
CA GLY A 46 -18.64 -2.52 0.24
C GLY A 46 -17.71 -3.33 -0.66
N GLU A 47 -17.20 -2.76 -1.77
CA GLU A 47 -16.23 -3.46 -2.63
C GLU A 47 -14.79 -3.30 -2.12
N LEU A 48 -14.46 -2.16 -1.49
CA LEU A 48 -13.10 -1.84 -1.03
C LEU A 48 -13.00 -1.79 0.51
N VAL A 49 -11.85 -2.19 1.03
CA VAL A 49 -11.49 -2.17 2.45
C VAL A 49 -10.14 -1.50 2.65
N ARG A 50 -9.98 -0.82 3.80
CA ARG A 50 -8.70 -0.25 4.23
C ARG A 50 -7.69 -1.34 4.52
N THR A 51 -6.45 -1.12 4.06
CA THR A 51 -5.31 -1.97 4.43
C THR A 51 -4.69 -1.48 5.74
N GLY A 52 -3.60 -2.12 6.19
CA GLY A 52 -2.78 -1.60 7.29
C GLY A 52 -2.01 -0.32 6.94
N SER A 53 -1.99 0.09 5.67
CA SER A 53 -1.39 1.34 5.20
C SER A 53 -2.47 2.39 4.94
N PRO A 54 -2.28 3.65 5.37
CA PRO A 54 -3.25 4.73 5.14
C PRO A 54 -3.34 5.15 3.67
N HIS A 55 -2.39 4.75 2.82
CA HIS A 55 -2.35 5.16 1.41
C HIS A 55 -2.90 4.11 0.44
N PHE A 56 -3.35 2.96 0.93
CA PHE A 56 -3.84 1.88 0.10
C PHE A 56 -5.15 1.29 0.62
N VAL A 57 -6.08 1.08 -0.31
CA VAL A 57 -7.28 0.25 -0.12
C VAL A 57 -7.26 -0.90 -1.12
N CYS A 58 -7.96 -1.98 -0.83
CA CYS A 58 -8.06 -3.13 -1.74
C CYS A 58 -9.45 -3.74 -1.75
N THR A 59 -9.72 -4.60 -2.72
CA THR A 59 -11.00 -5.31 -2.79
C THR A 59 -11.20 -6.21 -1.57
N VAL A 60 -12.40 -6.19 -0.99
CA VAL A 60 -12.81 -7.13 0.06
C VAL A 60 -12.73 -8.56 -0.48
N LEU A 61 -11.96 -9.41 0.19
CA LEU A 61 -11.90 -10.84 -0.13
C LEU A 61 -13.02 -11.60 0.59
N PRO A 62 -13.58 -12.66 -0.03
CA PRO A 62 -14.51 -13.55 0.66
C PRO A 62 -13.86 -14.15 1.92
N PRO A 63 -14.61 -14.27 3.03
CA PRO A 63 -14.07 -14.82 4.29
C PRO A 63 -13.65 -16.29 4.15
N HIS A 64 -14.31 -17.04 3.27
CA HIS A 64 -13.93 -18.38 2.88
C HIS A 64 -14.09 -18.53 1.38
N TRP A 65 -13.06 -19.07 0.72
CA TRP A 65 -13.09 -19.32 -0.71
C TRP A 65 -12.47 -20.67 -1.06
N ARG A 66 -12.99 -21.29 -2.13
CA ARG A 66 -12.46 -22.55 -2.63
C ARG A 66 -11.08 -22.31 -3.26
N SER A 67 -10.10 -23.15 -2.94
CA SER A 67 -8.78 -23.08 -3.56
C SER A 67 -8.83 -23.21 -5.09
N ASN A 68 -7.95 -22.47 -5.76
CA ASN A 68 -7.81 -22.35 -7.21
C ASN A 68 -9.10 -21.99 -7.97
N LYS A 69 -10.11 -21.46 -7.26
CA LYS A 69 -11.33 -20.92 -7.87
C LYS A 69 -11.17 -19.41 -8.08
N THR A 70 -11.59 -18.94 -9.25
CA THR A 70 -11.70 -17.50 -9.55
C THR A 70 -12.50 -16.78 -8.46
N LEU A 71 -12.03 -15.62 -8.01
CA LEU A 71 -12.73 -14.77 -7.05
C LEU A 71 -14.05 -14.26 -7.65
N PRO A 72 -15.08 -14.00 -6.82
CA PRO A 72 -16.37 -13.51 -7.32
C PRO A 72 -16.26 -12.10 -7.92
N VAL A 73 -15.27 -11.33 -7.47
CA VAL A 73 -14.93 -9.99 -7.97
C VAL A 73 -13.42 -9.95 -8.23
N ALA A 74 -13.01 -9.22 -9.26
CA ALA A 74 -11.59 -9.02 -9.55
C ALA A 74 -10.92 -8.25 -8.41
N TYR A 75 -9.82 -8.79 -7.89
CA TYR A 75 -9.06 -8.12 -6.83
C TYR A 75 -8.35 -6.88 -7.40
N LYS A 76 -8.47 -5.76 -6.69
CA LYS A 76 -7.83 -4.49 -7.02
C LYS A 76 -7.06 -3.98 -5.80
N VAL A 77 -5.97 -3.29 -6.05
CA VAL A 77 -5.29 -2.43 -5.07
C VAL A 77 -5.36 -1.00 -5.60
N VAL A 78 -5.85 -0.08 -4.78
CA VAL A 78 -6.01 1.33 -5.13
C VAL A 78 -5.09 2.16 -4.24
N ALA A 79 -4.31 3.05 -4.87
CA ALA A 79 -3.45 4.01 -4.20
C ALA A 79 -4.18 5.34 -4.02
N LEU A 80 -4.21 5.86 -2.79
CA LEU A 80 -4.85 7.14 -2.47
C LEU A 80 -3.90 8.33 -2.64
N GLY A 81 -2.59 8.08 -2.65
CA GLY A 81 -1.55 9.04 -3.00
C GLY A 81 -0.79 8.59 -4.24
N ASP A 82 -0.04 9.49 -4.87
CA ASP A 82 0.52 9.26 -6.21
C ASP A 82 1.46 8.05 -6.28
N VAL A 83 1.11 7.09 -7.15
CA VAL A 83 1.95 5.93 -7.50
C VAL A 83 2.08 5.89 -9.01
N GLY A 84 3.31 5.99 -9.51
CA GLY A 84 3.56 6.04 -10.95
C GLY A 84 2.99 4.84 -11.70
N ASP A 85 2.38 5.11 -12.85
CA ASP A 85 1.94 4.09 -13.79
C ASP A 85 3.10 3.15 -14.19
N GLY A 86 2.80 1.87 -14.33
CA GLY A 86 3.83 0.85 -14.60
C GLY A 86 4.43 0.22 -13.33
N THR A 87 4.14 0.77 -12.14
CA THR A 87 4.60 0.17 -10.88
C THR A 87 4.04 -1.24 -10.71
N LEU A 88 4.92 -2.22 -10.50
CA LEU A 88 4.52 -3.59 -10.25
C LEU A 88 3.97 -3.75 -8.83
N VAL A 89 2.76 -4.28 -8.72
CA VAL A 89 2.11 -4.63 -7.45
C VAL A 89 2.04 -6.14 -7.34
N THR A 90 2.46 -6.70 -6.22
CA THR A 90 2.40 -8.15 -5.95
C THR A 90 1.62 -8.43 -4.68
N VAL A 91 0.89 -9.54 -4.64
CA VAL A 91 0.16 -10.03 -3.47
C VAL A 91 0.86 -11.29 -2.96
N ARG A 92 0.94 -11.41 -1.64
CA ARG A 92 1.36 -12.62 -0.95
C ARG A 92 0.32 -12.96 0.10
N ALA A 93 0.20 -14.25 0.41
CA ALA A 93 -0.68 -14.74 1.44
C ALA A 93 0.12 -15.69 2.33
N GLY A 94 -0.15 -15.63 3.63
CA GLY A 94 0.45 -16.55 4.59
C GLY A 94 -0.10 -16.35 5.99
N ASN A 95 0.04 -17.38 6.79
CA ASN A 95 -0.32 -17.46 8.21
C ASN A 95 0.74 -18.30 8.95
N ASP A 96 0.47 -18.64 10.21
CA ASP A 96 1.42 -19.39 11.05
C ASP A 96 1.64 -20.83 10.55
N GLU A 97 0.62 -21.46 9.96
CA GLU A 97 0.73 -22.80 9.37
C GLU A 97 1.42 -22.80 8.00
N ASN A 98 1.18 -21.78 7.19
CA ASN A 98 1.67 -21.66 5.82
C ASN A 98 2.17 -20.25 5.55
N CYS A 99 3.46 -20.02 5.79
CA CYS A 99 4.05 -18.68 5.71
C CYS A 99 4.02 -18.07 4.29
N CYS A 100 3.95 -18.90 3.24
CA CYS A 100 3.94 -18.49 1.85
C CYS A 100 2.99 -19.38 1.04
N ALA A 101 1.71 -19.05 1.08
CA ALA A 101 0.71 -19.77 0.29
C ALA A 101 0.92 -19.54 -1.22
N GLU A 102 0.74 -20.61 -1.99
CA GLU A 102 0.79 -20.53 -3.45
C GLU A 102 -0.38 -19.70 -3.99
N LEU A 103 -0.07 -18.74 -4.85
CA LEU A 103 -1.03 -17.89 -5.55
C LEU A 103 -0.83 -18.00 -7.07
N ARG A 104 -1.88 -17.76 -7.83
CA ARG A 104 -1.83 -17.59 -9.29
C ARG A 104 -2.21 -16.17 -9.65
N ASN A 105 -1.54 -15.61 -10.66
CA ASN A 105 -1.76 -14.25 -11.14
C ASN A 105 -1.64 -13.21 -10.00
N SER A 106 -0.66 -13.40 -9.11
CA SER A 106 -0.42 -12.57 -7.92
C SER A 106 0.33 -11.28 -8.19
N SER A 107 0.39 -10.86 -9.46
CA SER A 107 1.05 -9.62 -9.88
C SER A 107 0.14 -8.84 -10.80
N ALA A 108 0.15 -7.51 -10.66
CA ALA A 108 -0.57 -6.57 -11.49
C ALA A 108 0.27 -5.29 -11.67
N VAL A 109 -0.09 -4.47 -12.65
CA VAL A 109 0.56 -3.20 -12.92
C VAL A 109 -0.36 -2.07 -12.47
N MET A 110 0.20 -1.11 -11.73
CA MET A 110 -0.49 0.12 -11.35
C MET A 110 -0.78 0.95 -12.60
N LYS A 111 -2.03 1.37 -12.77
CA LYS A 111 -2.44 2.31 -13.80
C LYS A 111 -3.54 3.20 -13.29
N ASN A 112 -3.39 4.51 -13.41
CA ASN A 112 -4.32 5.50 -12.87
C ASN A 112 -4.67 5.16 -11.41
N GLN A 113 -3.65 4.94 -10.58
CA GLN A 113 -3.80 4.62 -9.16
C GLN A 113 -4.50 3.29 -8.84
N VAL A 114 -4.79 2.45 -9.84
CA VAL A 114 -5.42 1.14 -9.65
C VAL A 114 -4.58 0.03 -10.26
N ALA A 115 -4.20 -0.96 -9.45
CA ALA A 115 -3.64 -2.22 -9.90
C ALA A 115 -4.72 -3.30 -9.87
N LYS A 116 -5.22 -3.69 -11.06
CA LYS A 116 -6.26 -4.72 -11.21
C LYS A 116 -5.63 -6.07 -11.51
N PHE A 117 -5.84 -7.05 -10.63
CA PHE A 117 -5.33 -8.39 -10.80
C PHE A 117 -6.23 -9.19 -11.74
N ASN A 118 -5.62 -9.77 -12.78
CA ASN A 118 -6.34 -10.59 -13.74
C ASN A 118 -6.49 -12.01 -13.18
N ASP A 119 -7.67 -12.31 -12.64
CA ASP A 119 -8.00 -13.65 -12.15
C ASP A 119 -7.02 -14.13 -11.06
N LEU A 120 -6.79 -13.30 -10.02
CA LEU A 120 -6.05 -13.70 -8.83
C LEU A 120 -6.70 -14.94 -8.20
N ARG A 121 -5.89 -15.95 -7.85
CA ARG A 121 -6.38 -17.17 -7.17
C ARG A 121 -5.48 -17.58 -6.02
N PHE A 122 -6.11 -18.06 -4.96
CA PHE A 122 -5.46 -18.70 -3.82
C PHE A 122 -5.40 -20.21 -4.06
N VAL A 123 -4.20 -20.78 -4.23
CA VAL A 123 -4.01 -22.23 -4.46
C VAL A 123 -3.69 -22.93 -3.15
N GLY A 124 -2.81 -22.35 -2.35
CA GLY A 124 -2.52 -22.81 -0.99
C GLY A 124 -3.76 -22.78 -0.09
N ARG A 125 -3.82 -23.70 0.88
CA ARG A 125 -4.86 -23.73 1.91
C ARG A 125 -4.32 -23.07 3.19
N SER A 126 -5.18 -22.37 3.93
CA SER A 126 -4.84 -21.74 5.20
C SER A 126 -4.77 -22.73 6.37
N GLY A 127 -5.41 -23.90 6.26
CA GLY A 127 -5.53 -24.84 7.38
C GLY A 127 -6.97 -25.10 7.78
N ARG A 128 -7.19 -25.79 8.91
CA ARG A 128 -8.54 -26.02 9.46
C ARG A 128 -8.90 -24.89 10.43
N GLY A 129 -9.75 -23.97 9.98
CA GLY A 129 -10.32 -22.92 10.84
C GLY A 129 -9.50 -21.63 10.90
N GLU A 130 -8.46 -21.48 10.06
CA GLU A 130 -7.63 -20.28 10.00
C GLU A 130 -7.94 -19.43 8.75
N CYS A 131 -7.81 -18.11 8.92
CA CYS A 131 -7.89 -17.09 7.88
C CYS A 131 -6.52 -16.44 7.71
#